data_AF-A0A1H8GRI8-F1
#
_entry.id   AF-A0A1H8GRI8-F1
#
_cell.length_a   1.000
_cell.length_b   1.000
_cell.length_c   1.000
_cell.angle_alpha   90.00
_cell.angle_beta   90.00
_cell.angle_gamma   90.00
#
_symmetry.space_group_name_H-M   'P 1'
#
loop_
_entity.id
_entity.type
_entity.pdbx_description
1 polymer ?
#
loop_
_entity_poly.entity_id
_entity_poly.type
_entity_poly.pdbx_seq_one_letter_code
_entity_poly.pdbx_strand_id
1 'polypeptide(L)'
;MILLLISDIGTDEYYRYQKGIERIEKVIEMKKTEKTYNIPVEATLEVIGGKWKTVILCHLTHGPMRTSELKKAMPNITQKMLTQQLRELEEDGVINRIVYNQVPPKVVYELNEFGWSLKPVLDQMCAWGEEYIKRSKNKQ
;
A
#
# COMPACT_ATOMS: atom_id res chain seq x y z
N MET A 1 26.47 -7.56 -31.64
CA MET A 1 27.79 -7.12 -31.13
C MET A 1 28.09 -7.58 -29.69
N ILE A 2 27.16 -8.22 -28.96
CA ILE A 2 27.45 -8.82 -27.62
C ILE A 2 27.73 -10.34 -27.70
N LEU A 3 27.37 -11.02 -28.80
CA LEU A 3 27.55 -12.47 -28.95
C LEU A 3 28.99 -12.94 -29.26
N LEU A 4 29.97 -12.05 -29.38
CA LEU A 4 31.36 -12.42 -29.73
C LEU A 4 32.37 -12.32 -28.57
N LEU A 5 31.94 -11.98 -27.35
CA LEU A 5 32.85 -11.87 -26.18
C LEU A 5 32.82 -13.10 -25.24
N ILE A 6 32.07 -14.16 -25.57
CA ILE A 6 31.81 -15.28 -24.65
C ILE A 6 32.69 -16.50 -24.96
N SER A 7 33.54 -16.46 -26.00
CA SER A 7 34.37 -17.61 -26.39
C SER A 7 35.50 -17.96 -25.41
N ASP A 8 35.80 -17.10 -24.43
CA ASP A 8 36.81 -17.36 -23.37
C ASP A 8 36.22 -17.84 -22.04
N ILE A 9 34.89 -17.85 -21.91
CA ILE A 9 34.23 -18.43 -20.74
C ILE A 9 34.06 -19.92 -21.06
N GLY A 10 34.85 -20.77 -20.40
CA GLY A 10 34.78 -22.22 -20.56
C GLY A 10 33.31 -22.68 -20.50
N THR A 11 32.95 -23.65 -21.34
CA THR A 11 31.55 -24.05 -21.56
C THR A 11 30.77 -24.27 -20.26
N ASP A 12 31.42 -24.83 -19.22
CA ASP A 12 30.83 -25.04 -17.87
C ASP A 12 30.37 -23.74 -17.19
N GLU A 13 31.12 -22.64 -17.28
CA GLU A 13 30.80 -21.37 -16.66
C GLU A 13 29.66 -20.65 -17.40
N TYR A 14 29.60 -20.77 -18.73
CA TYR A 14 28.46 -20.30 -19.52
C TYR A 14 27.17 -21.06 -19.18
N TYR A 15 27.23 -22.40 -19.07
CA TYR A 15 26.08 -23.21 -18.66
C TYR A 15 25.63 -22.88 -17.24
N ARG A 16 26.54 -22.60 -16.30
CA ARG A 16 26.19 -22.15 -14.94
C ARG A 16 25.49 -20.79 -14.94
N TYR A 17 25.94 -19.85 -15.76
CA TYR A 17 25.31 -18.54 -15.90
C TYR A 17 23.89 -18.65 -16.46
N GLN A 18 23.69 -19.41 -17.54
CA GLN A 18 22.37 -19.65 -18.13
C GLN A 18 21.42 -20.32 -17.13
N LYS A 19 21.88 -21.36 -16.42
CA LYS A 19 21.09 -22.04 -15.38
C LYS A 19 20.75 -21.11 -14.19
N GLY A 20 21.61 -20.14 -13.91
CA GLY A 20 21.36 -19.07 -12.94
C GLY A 20 20.23 -18.14 -13.38
N ILE A 21 20.25 -17.70 -14.65
CA ILE A 21 19.19 -16.88 -15.25
C ILE A 21 17.87 -17.64 -15.29
N GLU A 22 17.83 -18.88 -15.79
CA GLU A 22 16.60 -19.69 -15.81
C GLU A 22 16.01 -19.87 -14.40
N ARG A 23 16.87 -20.05 -13.38
CA ARG A 23 16.43 -20.15 -11.98
C ARG A 23 15.87 -18.82 -11.47
N ILE A 24 16.44 -17.69 -11.87
CA ILE A 24 15.94 -16.35 -11.53
C ILE A 24 14.61 -16.08 -12.24
N GLU A 25 14.51 -16.36 -13.54
CA GLU A 25 13.27 -16.22 -14.33
C GLU A 25 12.15 -17.09 -13.75
N LYS A 26 12.45 -18.35 -13.40
CA LYS A 26 11.48 -19.25 -12.76
C LYS A 26 11.05 -18.76 -11.38
N VAL A 27 11.93 -18.15 -10.60
CA VAL A 27 11.58 -17.52 -9.31
C VAL A 27 10.72 -16.26 -9.51
N ILE A 28 10.98 -15.48 -10.56
CA ILE A 28 10.16 -14.32 -10.96
C ILE A 28 8.76 -14.77 -11.39
N GLU A 29 8.68 -15.84 -12.20
CA GLU A 29 7.43 -16.42 -12.68
C GLU A 29 6.60 -17.06 -11.56
N MET A 30 7.24 -17.80 -10.64
CA MET A 30 6.59 -18.41 -9.47
C MET A 30 6.02 -17.37 -8.48
N LYS A 31 6.53 -16.14 -8.46
CA LYS A 31 6.02 -15.06 -7.59
C LYS A 31 4.81 -14.32 -8.18
N LYS A 32 4.45 -14.60 -9.42
CA LYS A 32 3.31 -13.96 -10.09
C LYS A 32 2.04 -14.80 -9.89
N THR A 33 1.63 -15.00 -8.64
CA THR A 33 0.31 -15.55 -8.34
C THR A 33 -0.72 -14.45 -8.62
N GLU A 34 -1.41 -14.51 -9.75
CA GLU A 34 -2.55 -13.64 -10.02
C GLU A 34 -3.61 -13.88 -8.94
N LYS A 35 -3.90 -12.85 -8.14
CA LYS A 35 -4.98 -12.90 -7.16
C LYS A 35 -6.30 -12.97 -7.91
N THR A 36 -7.09 -14.00 -7.64
CA THR A 36 -8.43 -14.16 -8.21
C THR A 36 -9.46 -13.57 -7.26
N TYR A 37 -10.29 -12.65 -7.76
CA TYR A 37 -11.41 -12.08 -7.02
C TYR A 37 -12.73 -12.59 -7.61
N ASN A 38 -13.66 -13.01 -6.76
CA ASN A 38 -15.00 -13.42 -7.19
C ASN A 38 -15.85 -12.21 -7.57
N ILE A 39 -15.69 -11.10 -6.83
CA ILE A 39 -16.40 -9.84 -7.05
C ILE A 39 -15.49 -8.63 -6.78
N PRO A 40 -15.68 -7.48 -7.47
CA PRO A 40 -14.79 -6.32 -7.36
C PRO A 40 -14.62 -5.74 -5.95
N VAL A 41 -15.62 -5.91 -5.08
CA VAL A 41 -15.55 -5.45 -3.69
C VAL A 41 -14.47 -6.21 -2.89
N GLU A 42 -14.12 -7.44 -3.25
CA GLU A 42 -13.04 -8.18 -2.59
C GLU A 42 -11.69 -7.49 -2.80
N ALA A 43 -11.40 -7.06 -4.03
CA ALA A 43 -10.19 -6.30 -4.34
C ALA A 43 -10.17 -4.96 -3.58
N THR A 44 -11.32 -4.30 -3.47
CA THR A 44 -11.45 -3.06 -2.69
C THR A 44 -11.14 -3.31 -1.20
N LEU A 45 -11.72 -4.36 -0.62
CA LEU A 45 -11.54 -4.72 0.79
C LEU A 45 -10.11 -5.17 1.12
N GLU A 46 -9.39 -5.73 0.15
CA GLU A 46 -7.98 -6.05 0.34
C GLU A 46 -7.15 -4.78 0.55
N VAL A 47 -7.43 -3.74 -0.23
CA VAL A 47 -6.70 -2.46 -0.18
C VAL A 47 -7.11 -1.61 1.02
N ILE A 48 -8.41 -1.36 1.22
CA ILE A 48 -8.90 -0.38 2.20
C ILE A 48 -9.61 -1.00 3.41
N GLY A 49 -9.74 -2.32 3.44
CA GLY A 49 -10.45 -3.02 4.50
C GLY A 49 -9.72 -2.98 5.85
N GLY A 50 -10.44 -3.39 6.88
CA GLY A 50 -9.98 -3.31 8.26
C GLY A 50 -10.28 -1.97 8.93
N LYS A 51 -10.13 -1.94 10.25
CA LYS A 51 -10.55 -0.79 11.08
C LYS A 51 -9.76 0.49 10.79
N TRP A 52 -8.48 0.37 10.46
CA TRP A 52 -7.54 1.49 10.53
C TRP A 52 -7.24 2.12 9.17
N LYS A 53 -7.11 1.32 8.10
CA LYS A 53 -6.78 1.82 6.76
C LYS A 53 -7.77 2.89 6.30
N THR A 54 -9.08 2.62 6.37
CA THR A 54 -10.12 3.59 5.99
C THR A 54 -10.04 4.89 6.79
N VAL A 55 -9.81 4.80 8.11
CA VAL A 55 -9.72 5.99 8.98
C VAL A 55 -8.48 6.83 8.65
N ILE A 56 -7.34 6.18 8.37
CA ILE A 56 -6.12 6.87 7.90
C ILE A 56 -6.40 7.61 6.60
N LEU A 57 -6.99 6.94 5.62
CA LEU A 57 -7.31 7.54 4.32
C LEU A 57 -8.26 8.73 4.47
N CYS A 58 -9.29 8.62 5.32
CA CYS A 58 -10.18 9.75 5.63
C CYS A 58 -9.45 10.94 6.28
N HIS A 59 -8.37 10.72 7.05
CA HIS A 59 -7.56 11.84 7.52
C HIS A 59 -6.72 12.46 6.41
N LEU A 60 -6.12 11.63 5.55
CA LEU A 60 -5.27 12.08 4.44
C LEU A 60 -6.04 12.81 3.33
N THR A 61 -7.36 12.64 3.21
CA THR A 61 -8.20 13.47 2.33
C THR A 61 -8.25 14.94 2.75
N HIS A 62 -7.85 15.27 3.99
CA HIS A 62 -7.73 16.65 4.48
C HIS A 62 -6.34 17.25 4.23
N GLY A 63 -5.41 16.46 3.70
CA GLY A 63 -4.08 16.88 3.31
C GLY A 63 -2.95 15.99 3.84
N PRO A 64 -1.70 16.30 3.47
CA PRO A 64 -0.53 15.53 3.87
C PRO A 64 -0.28 15.58 5.39
N MET A 65 -0.02 14.44 6.03
CA MET A 65 0.18 14.35 7.49
C MET A 65 1.44 13.57 7.88
N ARG A 66 2.09 13.97 8.97
CA ARG A 66 3.12 13.18 9.65
C ARG A 66 2.48 12.03 10.44
N THR A 67 3.26 10.98 10.70
CA THR A 67 2.81 9.87 11.57
C THR A 67 2.36 10.34 12.95
N SER A 68 3.04 11.33 13.53
CA SER A 68 2.66 11.89 14.85
C SER A 68 1.32 12.62 14.82
N GLU A 69 0.98 13.26 13.70
CA GLU A 69 -0.29 13.97 13.53
C GLU A 69 -1.43 12.97 13.38
N LEU A 70 -1.23 11.93 12.55
CA LEU A 70 -2.17 10.79 12.45
C LEU A 70 -2.36 10.10 13.81
N LYS A 71 -1.28 9.86 14.57
CA LYS A 71 -1.36 9.24 15.90
C LYS A 71 -2.17 10.08 16.89
N LYS A 72 -2.05 11.41 16.83
CA LYS A 72 -2.84 12.35 17.64
C LYS A 72 -4.31 12.35 17.23
N ALA A 73 -4.59 12.33 15.92
CA ALA A 73 -5.96 12.25 15.39
C ALA A 73 -6.64 10.91 15.70
N MET A 74 -5.85 9.84 15.83
CA MET A 74 -6.32 8.48 16.11
C MET A 74 -5.76 7.99 17.46
N PRO A 75 -6.30 8.43 18.61
CA PRO A 75 -5.72 8.08 19.91
C PRO A 75 -5.74 6.56 20.19
N ASN A 76 -6.74 5.84 19.67
CA ASN A 76 -6.98 4.41 19.93
C ASN A 76 -6.09 3.44 19.13
N ILE A 77 -5.37 3.88 18.09
CA ILE A 77 -4.43 3.02 17.35
C ILE A 77 -3.07 3.02 18.05
N THR A 78 -2.39 1.88 18.19
CA THR A 78 -1.03 1.85 18.73
C THR A 78 -0.03 2.41 17.71
N GLN A 79 1.12 2.92 18.15
CA GLN A 79 2.15 3.43 17.22
C GLN A 79 2.64 2.35 16.25
N LYS A 80 2.86 1.12 16.76
CA LYS A 80 3.26 -0.03 15.93
C LYS A 80 2.21 -0.34 14.86
N MET A 81 0.93 -0.37 15.24
CA MET A 81 -0.15 -0.64 14.29
C MET A 81 -0.26 0.48 13.25
N LEU A 82 -0.18 1.75 13.64
CA LEU A 82 -0.21 2.86 12.69
C LEU A 82 0.90 2.76 11.64
N THR A 83 2.15 2.50 12.09
CA THR A 83 3.27 2.32 11.17
C THR A 83 3.05 1.14 10.22
N GLN A 84 2.51 0.04 10.72
CA GLN A 84 2.19 -1.14 9.90
C GLN A 84 1.15 -0.80 8.82
N GLN A 85 0.07 -0.12 9.19
CA GLN A 85 -1.01 0.22 8.27
C GLN A 85 -0.58 1.26 7.21
N LEU A 86 0.25 2.24 7.59
CA LEU A 86 0.84 3.19 6.63
C LEU A 86 1.73 2.47 5.62
N ARG A 87 2.53 1.49 6.06
CA ARG A 87 3.38 0.69 5.19
C ARG A 87 2.56 -0.16 4.22
N GLU A 88 1.50 -0.81 4.70
CA GLU A 88 0.60 -1.58 3.83
C GLU A 88 -0.06 -0.67 2.77
N LEU A 89 -0.56 0.50 3.16
CA LEU A 89 -1.16 1.45 2.20
C LEU A 89 -0.16 2.00 1.17
N GLU A 90 1.11 2.13 1.56
CA GLU A 90 2.21 2.51 0.66
C GLU A 90 2.53 1.36 -0.30
N GLU A 91 2.61 0.12 0.19
CA GLU A 91 2.84 -1.10 -0.60
C GLU A 91 1.67 -1.37 -1.58
N ASP A 92 0.43 -1.09 -1.15
CA ASP A 92 -0.79 -1.17 -1.97
C ASP A 92 -0.87 -0.02 -3.01
N GLY A 93 0.06 0.94 -2.98
CA GLY A 93 0.13 2.02 -3.96
C GLY A 93 -0.98 3.06 -3.83
N VAL A 94 -1.52 3.26 -2.62
CA VAL A 94 -2.61 4.21 -2.34
C VAL A 94 -2.09 5.53 -1.78
N ILE A 95 -0.97 5.49 -1.06
CA ILE A 95 -0.36 6.67 -0.43
C ILE A 95 1.11 6.80 -0.83
N ASN A 96 1.59 8.04 -0.87
CA ASN A 96 3.00 8.37 -1.01
C ASN A 96 3.61 8.63 0.36
N ARG A 97 4.83 8.13 0.58
CA ARG A 97 5.68 8.48 1.73
C ARG A 97 6.80 9.42 1.28
N ILE A 98 6.75 10.67 1.72
CA ILE A 98 7.70 11.71 1.32
C ILE A 98 8.65 12.00 2.48
N VAL A 99 9.96 11.88 2.22
CA VAL A 99 11.02 12.22 3.17
C VAL A 99 11.58 13.59 2.80
N TYR A 100 11.48 14.53 3.73
CA TYR A 100 12.07 15.86 3.63
C TYR A 100 13.40 15.89 4.37
N ASN A 101 14.49 16.06 3.61
CA ASN A 101 15.85 16.19 4.13
C ASN A 101 16.11 17.62 4.64
N GLN A 102 15.37 18.00 5.67
CA GLN A 102 15.53 19.26 6.41
C GLN A 102 15.99 18.96 7.85
N VAL A 103 16.36 19.98 8.61
CA VAL A 103 16.64 19.85 10.05
C VAL A 103 15.48 20.45 10.85
N PRO A 104 14.81 19.67 11.73
CA PRO A 104 14.90 18.21 11.87
C PRO A 104 14.22 17.46 10.70
N PRO A 105 14.64 16.24 10.36
CA PRO A 105 14.04 15.45 9.28
C PRO A 105 12.53 15.27 9.46
N LYS A 106 11.78 15.30 8.37
CA LYS A 106 10.32 15.16 8.37
C LYS A 106 9.90 14.07 7.38
N VAL A 107 8.99 13.21 7.82
CA VAL A 107 8.30 12.25 6.94
C VAL A 107 6.83 12.62 6.91
N VAL A 108 6.25 12.67 5.71
CA VAL A 108 4.85 12.98 5.46
C VAL A 108 4.23 11.90 4.60
N TYR A 109 2.97 11.61 4.84
CA TYR A 109 2.15 10.72 4.05
C TYR A 109 1.03 11.52 3.39
N GLU A 110 0.73 11.22 2.13
CA GLU A 110 -0.37 11.83 1.38
C GLU A 110 -1.01 10.81 0.43
N LEU A 111 -2.25 11.04 0.03
CA LEU A 111 -2.87 10.26 -1.04
C LEU A 111 -2.14 10.55 -2.36
N ASN A 112 -1.85 9.50 -3.13
CA ASN A 112 -1.43 9.68 -4.52
C ASN A 112 -2.67 9.82 -5.43
N GLU A 113 -2.45 9.96 -6.74
CA GLU A 113 -3.55 10.10 -7.72
C GLU A 113 -4.57 8.95 -7.63
N PHE A 114 -4.11 7.71 -7.52
CA PHE A 114 -4.98 6.56 -7.34
C PHE A 114 -5.71 6.58 -5.99
N GLY A 115 -5.03 6.94 -4.90
CA GLY A 115 -5.63 7.08 -3.58
C GLY A 115 -6.71 8.16 -3.52
N TRP A 116 -6.55 9.26 -4.26
CA TRP A 116 -7.60 10.28 -4.39
C TRP A 116 -8.87 9.74 -5.08
N SER A 117 -8.74 8.76 -5.98
CA SER A 117 -9.90 8.11 -6.61
C SER A 117 -10.80 7.36 -5.62
N LEU A 118 -10.30 7.02 -4.42
CA LEU A 118 -11.09 6.41 -3.34
C LEU A 118 -11.96 7.40 -2.58
N LYS A 119 -11.71 8.72 -2.69
CA LYS A 119 -12.42 9.74 -1.92
C LYS A 119 -13.96 9.62 -2.02
N PRO A 120 -14.57 9.45 -3.20
CA PRO A 120 -16.02 9.30 -3.29
C PRO A 120 -16.55 8.09 -2.50
N VAL A 121 -15.80 6.97 -2.48
CA VAL A 121 -16.17 5.79 -1.69
C VAL A 121 -16.11 6.10 -0.20
N LEU A 122 -15.04 6.76 0.25
CA LEU A 122 -14.88 7.17 1.65
C LEU A 122 -16.00 8.13 2.09
N ASP A 123 -16.37 9.09 1.23
CA ASP A 123 -17.46 10.02 1.50
C ASP A 123 -18.81 9.29 1.66
N GLN A 124 -19.09 8.28 0.81
CA GLN A 124 -20.29 7.44 0.94
C GLN A 124 -20.29 6.60 2.22
N MET A 125 -19.13 6.05 2.60
CA MET A 125 -18.98 5.33 3.86
C MET A 125 -19.24 6.24 5.07
N CYS A 126 -18.75 7.48 5.04
CA CYS A 126 -19.02 8.48 6.07
C CYS A 126 -20.52 8.82 6.15
N ALA A 127 -21.16 9.11 5.03
CA ALA A 127 -22.58 9.44 4.98
C ALA A 127 -23.46 8.30 5.52
N TRP A 128 -23.17 7.05 5.12
CA TRP A 128 -23.86 5.88 5.65
C TRP A 128 -23.60 5.70 7.15
N GLY A 129 -22.36 5.91 7.60
CA GLY A 129 -21.98 5.81 9.01
C GLY A 129 -22.72 6.81 9.91
N GLU A 130 -22.93 8.04 9.43
CA GLU A 130 -23.73 9.04 10.12
C GLU A 130 -25.17 8.57 10.33
N GLU A 131 -25.80 8.01 9.30
CA GLU A 131 -27.16 7.49 9.38
C GLU A 131 -27.25 6.29 10.33
N TYR A 132 -26.26 5.38 10.27
CA TYR A 132 -26.19 4.24 11.18
C TYR A 132 -26.09 4.66 12.66
N ILE A 133 -25.28 5.69 12.95
CA ILE A 133 -25.14 6.27 14.30
C ILE A 133 -26.45 6.92 14.77
N LYS A 134 -27.17 7.63 13.89
CA LYS A 134 -28.48 8.20 14.23
C LYS A 134 -29.49 7.10 14.58
N ARG A 135 -29.54 6.04 13.77
CA ARG A 135 -30.43 4.90 13.98
C ARG A 135 -30.15 4.15 15.29
N SER A 136 -28.88 4.03 15.70
CA SER A 136 -28.54 3.34 16.95
C SER A 136 -28.95 4.14 18.19
N LYS A 137 -28.85 5.47 18.15
CA LYS A 137 -29.30 6.36 19.23
C LYS A 137 -30.82 6.37 19.42
N ASN A 138 -31.60 6.20 18.35
CA ASN A 138 -33.07 6.19 18.42
C ASN A 138 -33.66 4.89 18.98
N LYS A 139 -32.83 3.87 19.27
CA LYS A 139 -33.25 2.60 19.87
C LYS A 139 -33.04 2.54 21.39
N GLN A 140 -32.61 3.63 22.00
CA GLN A 140 -32.27 3.73 23.42
C GLN A 140 -33.18 4.74 24.10
#